data_AF-E4ZQU8-F1
#
_entry.id   AF-E4ZQU8-F1
#
_cell.length_a   1.000
_cell.length_b   1.000
_cell.length_c   1.000
_cell.angle_alpha   90.00
_cell.angle_beta   90.00
_cell.angle_gamma   90.00
#
_symmetry.space_group_name_H-M   'P 1'
#
loop_
_entity.id
_entity.type
_entity.pdbx_description
1 polymer ?
#
loop_
_entity_poly.entity_id
_entity_poly.type
_entity_poly.pdbx_seq_one_letter_code
_entity_poly.pdbx_strand_id
1 'polypeptide(L)' 'MSDITPRRVVLQCREQYFREQRTMVEAFFQSQDLLNLQDYGIHICGEPSSRALYLVLNLYCKEVPSVNLDCLNL' A
#
# COMPACT_ATOMS: atom_id res chain seq x y z
N MET A 1 -10.02 1.49 -24.79
CA MET A 1 -9.41 2.04 -23.56
C MET A 1 -9.26 0.87 -22.63
N SER A 2 -8.04 0.54 -22.23
CA SER A 2 -7.80 -0.53 -21.25
C SER A 2 -8.51 -0.15 -19.95
N ASP A 3 -9.47 -0.97 -19.51
CA ASP A 3 -10.18 -0.77 -18.24
C ASP A 3 -9.17 -0.91 -17.10
N ILE A 4 -8.65 0.24 -16.66
CA ILE A 4 -7.73 0.29 -15.55
C ILE A 4 -8.56 0.01 -14.29
N THR A 5 -8.44 -1.21 -13.78
CA THR A 5 -9.19 -1.67 -12.61
C THR A 5 -8.46 -1.25 -11.34
N PRO A 6 -9.09 -0.49 -10.42
CA PRO A 6 -8.50 -0.15 -9.13
C PRO A 6 -8.08 -1.41 -8.37
N ARG A 7 -6.87 -1.41 -7.81
CA ARG A 7 -6.32 -2.56 -7.09
C ARG A 7 -5.79 -2.16 -5.73
N ARG A 8 -6.14 -2.91 -4.69
CA ARG A 8 -5.56 -2.75 -3.35
C ARG A 8 -4.51 -3.83 -3.11
N VAL A 9 -3.37 -3.41 -2.59
CA VAL A 9 -2.29 -4.28 -2.14
C VAL A 9 -2.04 -3.96 -0.67
N VAL A 10 -1.97 -4.99 0.17
CA VAL A 10 -1.62 -4.83 1.58
C VAL A 10 -0.30 -5.53 1.83
N LEU A 11 0.69 -4.79 2.29
CA LEU A 11 1.99 -5.31 2.66
C LEU A 11 2.11 -5.24 4.19
N GLN A 12 2.27 -6.38 4.83
CA GLN A 12 2.58 -6.43 6.25
C GLN A 12 4.08 -6.16 6.44
N CYS A 13 4.39 -5.17 7.27
CA CYS A 13 5.73 -4.71 7.57
C CYS A 13 5.98 -4.76 9.08
N ARG A 14 7.21 -5.09 9.47
CA ARG A 14 7.64 -4.88 10.86
C ARG A 14 7.87 -3.39 11.09
N GLU A 15 7.52 -2.89 12.27
CA GLU A 15 7.68 -1.49 12.66
C GLU A 15 9.09 -0.93 12.39
N GLN A 16 10.12 -1.75 12.56
CA GLN A 16 11.52 -1.38 12.30
C GLN A 16 11.80 -0.92 10.85
N TYR A 17 11.04 -1.38 9.87
CA TYR A 17 11.19 -1.00 8.46
C TYR A 17 10.30 0.17 8.05
N PHE A 18 9.52 0.73 8.99
CA PHE A 18 8.64 1.86 8.73
C PHE A 18 9.37 3.08 8.14
N ARG A 19 10.59 3.35 8.66
CA ARG A 19 11.42 4.46 8.20
C ARG A 19 11.90 4.30 6.75
N GLU A 20 11.81 3.09 6.21
CA GLU A 20 12.20 2.71 4.85
C GLU A 20 10.98 2.50 3.94
N GLN A 21 9.82 3.06 4.30
CA GLN A 21 8.57 2.94 3.52
C GLN A 21 8.75 3.26 2.04
N ARG A 22 9.48 4.33 1.72
CA ARG A 22 9.75 4.74 0.33
C ARG A 22 10.46 3.63 -0.43
N THR A 23 11.51 3.05 0.16
CA THR A 23 12.29 1.96 -0.42
C THR A 23 11.44 0.70 -0.60
N MET A 24 10.54 0.39 0.34
CA MET A 24 9.61 -0.74 0.20
C MET A 24 8.62 -0.54 -0.96
N VAL A 25 8.06 0.66 -1.12
CA VAL A 25 7.15 0.97 -2.24
C VAL A 25 7.89 0.91 -3.57
N GLU A 26 9.08 1.51 -3.65
CA GLU A 26 9.91 1.50 -4.85
C GLU A 26 10.28 0.06 -5.25
N ALA A 27 10.70 -0.78 -4.29
CA ALA A 27 11.01 -2.18 -4.52
C ALA A 27 9.77 -2.98 -4.96
N PHE A 28 8.60 -2.72 -4.35
CA PHE A 28 7.34 -3.34 -4.77
C PHE A 28 6.98 -2.93 -6.21
N PHE A 29 7.03 -1.65 -6.55
CA PHE A 29 6.73 -1.17 -7.91
C PHE A 29 7.72 -1.72 -8.93
N GLN A 30 9.00 -1.80 -8.61
CA GLN A 30 10.00 -2.44 -9.47
C GLN A 30 9.67 -3.92 -9.70
N SER A 31 9.26 -4.65 -8.66
CA SER A 31 8.92 -6.08 -8.78
C SER A 31 7.67 -6.35 -9.63
N GLN A 32 6.79 -5.35 -9.78
CA GLN A 32 5.51 -5.46 -10.50
C GLN A 32 5.54 -4.73 -11.86
N ASP A 33 6.68 -4.17 -12.26
CA ASP A 33 6.81 -3.32 -13.46
C ASP A 33 5.89 -2.08 -13.43
N LEU A 34 5.76 -1.45 -12.25
CA LEU A 34 4.88 -0.31 -11.97
C LEU A 34 5.63 1.00 -11.69
N LEU A 35 6.92 1.09 -12.02
CA LEU A 35 7.77 2.24 -11.64
C LEU A 35 7.26 3.61 -12.12
N ASN A 36 6.50 3.64 -13.22
CA ASN A 36 5.95 4.87 -13.80
C ASN A 36 4.50 5.15 -13.37
N LEU A 37 3.94 4.36 -12.44
CA LEU A 37 2.58 4.54 -11.97
C LEU A 37 2.49 5.83 -11.13
N GLN A 38 1.71 6.80 -11.60
CA GLN A 38 1.45 8.04 -10.87
C GLN A 38 0.13 8.01 -10.09
N ASP A 39 -0.82 7.18 -10.53
CA ASP A 39 -2.14 7.07 -9.93
C ASP A 39 -2.14 6.04 -8.80
N TYR A 40 -1.55 6.38 -7.65
CA TYR A 40 -1.62 5.52 -6.47
C TYR A 40 -1.71 6.32 -5.15
N GLY A 41 -2.39 5.72 -4.18
CA GLY A 41 -2.46 6.20 -2.80
C GLY A 41 -1.74 5.25 -1.85
N ILE A 42 -1.04 5.79 -0.86
CA ILE A 42 -0.40 5.01 0.20
C ILE A 42 -1.06 5.34 1.54
N HIS A 43 -1.44 4.30 2.29
CA HIS A 43 -1.84 4.41 3.69
C HIS A 43 -0.98 3.52 4.55
N ILE A 44 -0.79 3.96 5.79
CA ILE A 44 -0.11 3.19 6.82
C ILE A 44 -1.12 2.98 7.92
N CYS A 45 -1.34 1.72 8.26
CA CYS A 45 -2.18 1.36 9.37
C CYS A 45 -1.36 0.56 10.37
N GLY A 46 -1.37 0.96 11.63
CA GLY A 46 -0.75 0.20 12.71
C GLY A 46 -1.81 -0.56 13.49
N GLU A 47 -1.57 -1.83 13.77
CA GLU A 47 -2.42 -2.57 14.68
C GLU A 47 -1.93 -2.32 16.11
N PRO A 48 -2.72 -1.72 17.02
CA PRO A 48 -2.22 -1.38 18.36
C PRO A 48 -1.83 -2.62 19.19
N SER A 49 -2.45 -3.76 18.91
CA SER A 49 -2.29 -5.04 19.61
C SER A 49 -1.10 -5.87 19.12
N SER A 50 -0.59 -5.63 17.91
CA SER A 50 0.53 -6.36 17.34
C SER A 50 1.51 -5.34 16.78
N ARG A 51 2.82 -5.47 17.02
CA ARG A 51 3.82 -4.52 16.45
C ARG A 51 3.92 -4.59 14.91
N ALA A 52 2.88 -5.09 14.24
CA ALA A 52 2.72 -5.09 12.80
C ALA A 52 2.21 -3.72 12.33
N LEU A 53 2.84 -3.26 11.25
CA LEU A 53 2.35 -2.16 10.44
C LEU A 53 1.90 -2.73 9.10
N TYR A 54 0.85 -2.17 8.54
CA TYR A 54 0.33 -2.54 7.24
C TYR A 54 0.44 -1.34 6.32
N LEU A 55 1.17 -1.52 5.22
CA LEU A 55 1.26 -0.57 4.14
C LEU A 55 0.20 -0.93 3.09
N VAL A 56 -0.79 -0.06 2.92
CA VAL A 56 -1.88 -0.27 1.98
C VAL A 56 -1.67 0.62 0.77
N LEU A 57 -1.51 -0.01 -0.39
CA LEU A 57 -1.33 0.64 -1.68
C LEU A 57 -2.62 0.50 -2.47
N ASN A 58 -3.26 1.61 -2.80
CA ASN A 58 -4.40 1.64 -3.73
C ASN A 58 -3.87 2.11 -5.09
N LEU A 59 -3.71 1.18 -6.02
CA LEU A 59 -3.23 1.40 -7.38
C LEU A 59 -4.41 1.78 -8.29
N TYR A 60 -4.13 2.64 -9.27
CA TYR A 60 -5.08 3.14 -10.25
C TYR A 60 -6.31 3.82 -9.63
N CYS A 61 -6.12 4.41 -8.45
CA CYS A 61 -7.17 5.10 -7.72
C CYS A 61 -6.94 6.61 -7.84
N LYS A 62 -7.86 7.33 -8.49
CA LYS A 62 -7.82 8.79 -8.60
C LYS A 62 -8.14 9.49 -7.27
N GLU A 63 -8.89 8.80 -6.41
CA GLU A 63 -9.21 9.23 -5.06
C GLU A 63 -8.54 8.25 -4.10
N VAL A 64 -7.95 8.78 -3.02
CA VAL A 64 -7.25 8.01 -2.00
C VAL A 64 -8.30 7.58 -0.96
N PRO A 65 -8.81 6.33 -0.97
CA PRO A 65 -9.92 5.94 -0.11
C PRO A 65 -9.46 5.89 1.36
N SER A 66 -10.30 6.31 2.30
CA SER A 66 -10.00 6.11 3.72
C SER A 66 -9.87 4.62 4.03
N VAL A 67 -8.76 4.21 4.67
CA VAL A 67 -8.48 2.82 5.01
C VAL A 67 -8.49 2.66 6.52
N ASN A 68 -9.41 1.83 7.03
CA ASN A 68 -9.36 1.29 8.39
C ASN A 68 -8.86 -0.17 8.33
N LEU A 69 -8.02 -0.57 9.28
CA LEU A 69 -7.56 -1.95 9.47
C LEU A 69 -8.71 -2.93 9.64
N ASP A 70 -9.78 -2.55 10.35
CA ASP A 70 -10.96 -3.42 10.54
C ASP A 70 -11.67 -3.73 9.21
N CYS A 71 -11.43 -2.92 8.18
CA CYS A 71 -11.97 -3.10 6.84
C CYS A 71 -11.01 -3.85 5.90
N LEU A 72 -9.80 -4.17 6.38
CA LEU A 72 -8.87 -5.04 5.68
C LEU A 72 -9.17 -6.46 6.19
N ASN A 73 -9.83 -7.28 5.37
CA ASN A 73 -9.97 -8.72 5.62
C ASN A 73 -8.59 -9.40 5.50
N LEU A 74 -7.72 -9.20 6.50
CA LEU A 74 -6.36 -9.74 6.57
C LEU A 74 -6.33 -11.19 7.02
#